data_AF-A0A930X471-F1
#
_entry.id   AF-A0A930X471-F1
#
_cell.length_a   1.000
_cell.length_b   1.000
_cell.length_c   1.000
_cell.angle_alpha   90.00
_cell.angle_beta   90.00
_cell.angle_gamma   90.00
#
_symmetry.space_group_name_H-M   'P 1'
#
loop_
_entity.id
_entity.type
_entity.pdbx_description
1 polymer ?
#
loop_
_entity_poly.entity_id
_entity_poly.type
_entity_poly.pdbx_seq_one_letter_code
_entity_poly.pdbx_strand_id
1 'polypeptide(L)'
;MSLIYRHYVAKHGKVSYAAFYEQLSKKAFTEWLRLLLAKAMSLLWSHYWTHLERLWVFFDDVRVHDGSSWAIHDDLKEKFPGRFSKTAPAALELHATFSLLRGQICQLQLAADSESEHHFFPHPEAGVLYLFDAGYVNQAELNKFAQANAFYLTRGRSNQNPVVLYDHHRNREINKPLKELTRISHKGAFT
;
A
#
# COMPACT_ATOMS: atom_id res chain seq x y z
N MET A 1 6.23 18.71 16.35
CA MET A 1 5.09 19.60 16.06
C MET A 1 4.33 19.07 14.85
N SER A 2 3.01 18.85 14.93
CA SER A 2 2.26 18.15 13.87
C SER A 2 2.29 18.91 12.52
N LEU A 3 2.26 18.17 11.40
CA LEU A 3 2.30 18.74 10.06
C LEU A 3 1.06 19.60 9.76
N ILE A 4 -0.09 19.19 10.31
CA ILE A 4 -1.38 19.89 10.21
C ILE A 4 -1.32 21.24 10.92
N TYR A 5 -0.75 21.32 12.13
CA TYR A 5 -0.60 22.58 12.86
C TYR A 5 0.26 23.59 12.07
N ARG A 6 1.37 23.13 11.49
CA ARG A 6 2.26 23.99 10.67
C ARG A 6 1.53 24.56 9.46
N HIS A 7 0.75 23.74 8.75
CA HIS A 7 -0.07 24.19 7.63
C HIS A 7 -1.16 25.18 8.07
N TYR A 8 -1.83 24.90 9.18
CA TYR A 8 -2.86 25.79 9.73
C TYR A 8 -2.29 27.17 10.04
N VAL A 9 -1.16 27.23 10.76
CA VAL A 9 -0.51 28.50 11.13
C VAL A 9 -0.02 29.26 9.90
N ALA A 10 0.54 28.56 8.92
CA ALA A 10 0.99 29.18 7.66
C ALA A 10 -0.17 29.84 6.88
N LYS A 11 -1.38 29.27 6.96
CA LYS A 11 -2.54 29.75 6.19
C LYS A 11 -3.44 30.72 6.96
N HIS A 12 -3.53 30.59 8.29
CA HIS A 12 -4.53 31.28 9.11
C HIS A 12 -3.93 32.13 10.24
N GLY A 13 -2.61 32.21 10.34
CA GLY A 13 -1.91 32.97 11.38
C GLY A 13 -1.65 32.17 12.66
N LYS A 14 -0.92 32.79 13.59
CA LYS A 14 -0.49 32.12 14.83
C LYS A 14 -1.68 31.82 15.74
N VAL A 15 -1.80 30.56 16.14
CA VAL A 15 -2.61 30.10 17.27
C VAL A 15 -1.70 29.31 18.21
N SER A 16 -2.02 29.20 19.50
CA SER A 16 -1.22 28.36 20.39
C SER A 16 -1.43 26.88 20.05
N TYR A 17 -0.37 26.07 20.21
CA TYR A 17 -0.45 24.62 19.95
C TYR A 17 -1.52 23.94 20.81
N ALA A 18 -1.65 24.35 22.08
CA ALA A 18 -2.66 23.84 23.00
C ALA A 18 -4.09 24.15 22.51
N ALA A 19 -4.37 25.40 22.14
CA ALA A 19 -5.70 25.79 21.66
C ALA A 19 -6.06 25.09 20.33
N PHE A 20 -5.07 24.87 19.46
CA PHE A 20 -5.28 24.08 18.25
C PHE A 20 -5.64 22.62 18.56
N TYR A 21 -4.88 21.99 19.46
CA TYR A 21 -5.12 20.59 19.85
C TYR A 21 -6.47 20.41 20.55
N GLU A 22 -6.90 21.37 21.36
CA GLU A 22 -8.20 21.36 22.02
C GLU A 22 -9.37 21.37 21.02
N GLN A 23 -9.21 21.96 19.83
CA GLN A 23 -10.23 21.85 18.80
C GLN A 23 -10.28 20.45 18.20
N LEU A 24 -9.11 19.82 18.00
CA LEU A 24 -9.01 18.47 17.44
C LEU A 24 -9.54 17.39 18.40
N SER A 25 -9.49 17.63 19.72
CA SER A 25 -9.98 16.69 20.72
C SER A 25 -11.50 16.72 20.92
N LYS A 26 -12.20 17.69 20.33
CA LYS A 26 -13.66 17.78 20.42
C LYS A 26 -14.34 16.68 19.60
N LYS A 27 -15.41 16.11 20.14
CA LYS A 27 -16.28 15.15 19.42
C LYS A 27 -16.77 15.68 18.07
N ALA A 28 -17.06 16.98 17.99
CA ALA A 28 -17.48 17.62 16.75
C ALA A 28 -16.43 17.53 15.64
N PHE A 29 -15.13 17.58 15.97
CA PHE A 29 -14.06 17.41 14.99
C PHE A 29 -14.00 15.97 14.47
N THR A 30 -14.13 14.98 15.37
CA THR A 30 -14.20 13.56 14.97
C THR A 30 -15.34 13.30 13.99
N GLU A 31 -16.52 13.81 14.30
CA GLU A 31 -17.69 13.64 13.42
C GLU A 31 -17.53 14.40 12.09
N TRP A 32 -17.02 15.62 12.13
CA TRP A 32 -16.71 16.39 10.92
C TRP A 32 -15.69 15.65 10.04
N LEU A 33 -14.62 15.11 10.62
CA LEU A 33 -13.58 14.37 9.89
C LEU A 33 -14.16 13.10 9.27
N ARG A 34 -15.03 12.38 9.98
CA ARG A 34 -15.74 11.21 9.47
C ARG A 34 -16.58 11.57 8.24
N LEU A 35 -17.37 12.64 8.31
CA LEU A 35 -18.20 13.11 7.20
C LEU A 35 -17.37 13.61 6.01
N LEU A 36 -16.28 14.33 6.29
CA LEU A 36 -15.34 14.80 5.26
C LEU A 36 -14.71 13.62 4.53
N LEU A 37 -14.25 12.61 5.27
CA LEU A 37 -13.66 11.41 4.70
C LEU A 37 -14.68 10.66 3.84
N ALA A 38 -15.91 10.46 4.35
CA ALA A 38 -16.97 9.82 3.57
C ALA A 38 -17.27 10.56 2.25
N LYS A 39 -17.34 11.89 2.30
CA LYS A 39 -17.53 12.73 1.10
C LYS A 39 -16.33 12.67 0.14
N ALA A 40 -15.11 12.71 0.68
CA ALA A 40 -13.91 12.59 -0.13
C ALA A 40 -13.87 11.23 -0.84
N MET A 41 -14.12 10.15 -0.10
CA MET A 41 -14.22 8.79 -0.66
C MET A 41 -15.30 8.69 -1.73
N SER A 42 -16.49 9.25 -1.53
CA SER A 42 -17.55 9.20 -2.56
C SER A 42 -17.16 9.92 -3.84
N LEU A 43 -16.49 11.09 -3.72
CA LEU A 43 -16.03 11.85 -4.88
C LEU A 43 -14.90 11.14 -5.61
N LEU A 44 -13.89 10.65 -4.87
CA LEU A 44 -12.75 9.93 -5.43
C LEU A 44 -13.21 8.63 -6.09
N TRP A 45 -14.10 7.87 -5.45
CA TRP A 45 -14.62 6.63 -6.00
C TRP A 45 -15.27 6.85 -7.37
N SER A 46 -16.13 7.86 -7.48
CA SER A 46 -16.79 8.18 -8.76
C SER A 46 -15.80 8.59 -9.87
N HIS A 47 -14.71 9.27 -9.52
CA HIS A 47 -13.70 9.71 -10.46
C HIS A 47 -12.80 8.57 -10.95
N TYR A 48 -12.40 7.66 -10.06
CA TYR A 48 -11.49 6.57 -10.44
C TYR A 48 -12.23 5.38 -11.07
N TRP A 49 -13.48 5.12 -10.69
CA TRP A 49 -14.23 3.96 -11.17
C TRP A 49 -14.42 3.95 -12.69
N THR A 50 -14.63 5.11 -13.31
CA THR A 50 -14.79 5.24 -14.77
C THR A 50 -13.56 4.79 -15.55
N HIS A 51 -12.38 4.79 -14.93
CA HIS A 51 -11.14 4.32 -15.57
C HIS A 51 -10.86 2.84 -15.31
N LEU A 52 -11.48 2.24 -14.29
CA LEU A 52 -11.29 0.82 -13.92
C LEU A 52 -11.97 -0.13 -14.91
N GLU A 53 -12.98 0.32 -15.66
CA GLU A 53 -13.65 -0.50 -16.69
C GLU A 53 -12.68 -1.16 -17.68
N ARG A 54 -11.57 -0.48 -17.99
CA ARG A 54 -10.53 -1.02 -18.87
C ARG A 54 -9.76 -2.17 -18.24
N LEU A 55 -9.60 -2.19 -16.92
CA LEU A 55 -8.92 -3.30 -16.23
C LEU A 55 -9.76 -4.58 -16.28
N TRP A 56 -11.09 -4.45 -16.21
CA TRP A 56 -12.02 -5.59 -16.25
C TRP A 56 -12.06 -6.30 -17.60
N VAL A 57 -11.52 -5.67 -18.66
CA VAL A 57 -11.33 -6.33 -19.97
C VAL A 57 -10.16 -7.32 -19.94
N PHE A 58 -9.17 -7.10 -19.07
CA PHE A 58 -7.93 -7.86 -19.05
C PHE A 58 -7.81 -8.81 -17.85
N PHE A 59 -8.48 -8.49 -16.73
CA PHE A 59 -8.37 -9.24 -15.49
C PHE A 59 -9.75 -9.64 -14.98
N ASP A 60 -9.84 -10.89 -14.49
CA ASP A 60 -11.06 -11.43 -13.89
C ASP A 60 -11.38 -10.76 -12.54
N ASP A 61 -10.35 -10.23 -11.88
CA ASP A 61 -10.44 -9.41 -10.66
C ASP A 61 -9.14 -8.59 -10.49
N VAL A 62 -9.21 -7.52 -9.71
CA VAL A 62 -8.04 -6.77 -9.24
C VAL A 62 -8.09 -6.73 -7.72
N ARG A 63 -7.09 -7.31 -7.07
CA ARG A 63 -7.04 -7.49 -5.62
C ARG A 63 -5.91 -6.67 -5.02
N VAL A 64 -6.23 -5.87 -4.01
CA VAL A 64 -5.24 -5.15 -3.20
C VAL A 64 -4.97 -5.95 -1.94
N HIS A 65 -3.70 -6.17 -1.61
CA HIS A 65 -3.30 -6.86 -0.40
C HIS A 65 -2.38 -5.97 0.45
N ASP A 66 -2.74 -5.80 1.73
CA ASP A 66 -1.98 -5.00 2.67
C ASP A 66 -2.12 -5.51 4.11
N GLY A 67 -1.17 -5.11 4.96
CA GLY A 67 -1.12 -5.40 6.40
C GLY A 67 -1.39 -4.13 7.22
N SER A 68 -2.04 -4.27 8.37
CA SER A 68 -2.21 -3.16 9.32
C SER A 68 -2.06 -3.65 10.74
N SER A 69 -1.14 -3.02 11.47
CA SER A 69 -0.84 -3.37 12.86
C SER A 69 -1.47 -2.42 13.86
N TRP A 70 -1.86 -2.95 15.02
CA TRP A 70 -2.26 -2.15 16.17
C TRP A 70 -1.84 -2.80 17.49
N ALA A 71 -1.47 -1.94 18.44
CA ALA A 71 -1.20 -2.35 19.81
C ALA A 71 -2.47 -2.86 20.49
N ILE A 72 -2.33 -3.92 21.27
CA ILE A 72 -3.38 -4.50 22.12
C ILE A 72 -2.91 -4.51 23.57
N HIS A 73 -3.75 -5.01 24.48
CA HIS A 73 -3.42 -5.02 25.90
C HIS A 73 -2.15 -5.85 26.20
N ASP A 74 -1.25 -5.29 27.02
CA ASP A 74 0.09 -5.84 27.29
C ASP A 74 0.07 -7.27 27.84
N ASP A 75 -0.99 -7.65 28.57
CA ASP A 75 -1.16 -9.02 29.09
C ASP A 75 -1.22 -10.10 27.98
N LEU A 76 -1.48 -9.70 26.74
CA LEU A 76 -1.52 -10.61 25.60
C LEU A 76 -0.15 -10.84 24.94
N LYS A 77 0.93 -10.24 25.45
CA LYS A 77 2.27 -10.28 24.84
C LYS A 77 2.82 -11.69 24.60
N GLU A 78 2.47 -12.65 25.46
CA GLU A 78 2.92 -14.04 25.33
C GLU A 78 2.27 -14.75 24.14
N LYS A 79 1.06 -14.32 23.74
CA LYS A 79 0.32 -14.89 22.62
C LYS A 79 0.46 -14.07 21.34
N PHE A 80 0.51 -12.75 21.47
CA PHE A 80 0.59 -11.80 20.36
C PHE A 80 1.75 -10.82 20.59
N PRO A 81 3.00 -11.30 20.53
CA PRO A 81 4.16 -10.45 20.72
C PRO A 81 4.20 -9.33 19.66
N GLY A 82 4.41 -8.10 20.11
CA GLY A 82 4.53 -6.95 19.22
C GLY A 82 5.93 -6.80 18.63
N ARG A 83 6.02 -6.25 17.42
CA ARG A 83 7.30 -5.94 16.74
C ARG A 83 8.12 -4.93 17.53
N PHE A 84 7.46 -3.99 18.19
CA PHE A 84 8.06 -2.92 19.01
C PHE A 84 7.87 -3.16 20.50
N SER A 85 8.52 -4.20 21.03
CA SER A 85 8.31 -4.72 22.38
C SER A 85 8.42 -3.72 23.54
N LYS A 86 9.10 -2.58 23.36
CA LYS A 86 9.21 -1.51 24.37
C LYS A 86 7.99 -0.59 24.44
N THR A 87 7.30 -0.37 23.33
CA THR A 87 6.20 0.61 23.21
C THR A 87 4.85 -0.06 22.95
N ALA A 88 4.87 -1.25 22.38
CA ALA A 88 3.72 -2.11 22.13
C ALA A 88 4.15 -3.57 22.37
N PRO A 89 4.26 -4.02 23.62
CA PRO A 89 4.70 -5.38 23.94
C PRO A 89 3.74 -6.45 23.42
N ALA A 90 2.46 -6.11 23.27
CA ALA A 90 1.45 -6.93 22.60
C ALA A 90 0.86 -6.19 21.40
N ALA A 91 0.87 -6.80 20.22
CA ALA A 91 0.27 -6.22 19.03
C ALA A 91 -0.21 -7.30 18.04
N LEU A 92 -1.27 -6.96 17.32
CA LEU A 92 -1.82 -7.77 16.22
C LEU A 92 -1.55 -7.09 14.89
N GLU A 93 -1.37 -7.90 13.86
CA GLU A 93 -1.38 -7.47 12.48
C GLU A 93 -2.50 -8.19 11.72
N LEU A 94 -3.25 -7.41 10.94
CA LEU A 94 -4.32 -7.86 10.07
C LEU A 94 -3.88 -7.75 8.63
N HIS A 95 -3.79 -8.88 7.95
CA HIS A 95 -3.54 -8.94 6.53
C HIS A 95 -4.88 -9.11 5.81
N ALA A 96 -5.20 -8.18 4.93
CA ALA A 96 -6.45 -8.17 4.19
C ALA A 96 -6.21 -8.16 2.68
N THR A 97 -6.98 -8.96 1.96
CA THR A 97 -7.07 -8.90 0.50
C THR A 97 -8.45 -8.37 0.13
N PHE A 98 -8.50 -7.26 -0.59
CA PHE A 98 -9.72 -6.59 -1.03
C PHE A 98 -9.87 -6.67 -2.54
N SER A 99 -11.02 -7.17 -3.03
CA SER A 99 -11.37 -7.12 -4.45
C SER A 99 -11.91 -5.75 -4.80
N LEU A 100 -11.24 -5.06 -5.72
CA LEU A 100 -11.70 -3.80 -6.28
C LEU A 100 -12.92 -3.99 -7.18
N LEU A 101 -13.01 -5.12 -7.90
CA LEU A 101 -14.15 -5.40 -8.76
C LEU A 101 -15.43 -5.63 -7.95
N ARG A 102 -15.34 -6.43 -6.88
CA ARG A 102 -16.48 -6.79 -6.02
C ARG A 102 -16.73 -5.78 -4.90
N GLY A 103 -15.77 -4.91 -4.61
CA GLY A 103 -15.86 -3.93 -3.53
C GLY A 103 -15.92 -4.55 -2.14
N GLN A 104 -15.24 -5.68 -1.90
CA GLN A 104 -15.28 -6.39 -0.62
C GLN A 104 -13.96 -7.05 -0.25
N ILE A 105 -13.81 -7.38 1.05
CA ILE A 105 -12.71 -8.20 1.56
C ILE A 105 -12.93 -9.65 1.11
N CYS A 106 -11.94 -10.24 0.45
CA CYS A 106 -11.96 -11.62 -0.02
C CYS A 106 -11.17 -12.57 0.89
N GLN A 107 -10.16 -12.05 1.60
CA GLN A 107 -9.33 -12.83 2.51
C GLN A 107 -8.90 -11.95 3.68
N LEU A 108 -8.86 -12.55 4.87
CA LEU A 108 -8.48 -11.88 6.10
C LEU A 108 -7.69 -12.86 6.96
N GLN A 109 -6.51 -12.44 7.40
CA GLN A 109 -5.63 -13.22 8.26
C GLN A 109 -5.16 -12.36 9.42
N LEU A 110 -5.12 -12.94 10.62
CA LEU A 110 -4.67 -12.28 11.84
C LEU A 110 -3.44 -13.01 12.37
N ALA A 111 -2.44 -12.24 12.76
CA ALA A 111 -1.21 -12.77 13.33
C ALA A 111 -0.66 -11.84 14.42
N ALA A 112 0.32 -12.34 15.18
CA ALA A 112 1.14 -11.48 16.01
C ALA A 112 1.95 -10.53 15.12
N ASP A 113 2.02 -9.26 15.49
CA ASP A 113 2.73 -8.21 14.73
C ASP A 113 4.25 -8.46 14.58
N SER A 114 4.81 -9.34 15.40
CA SER A 114 6.20 -9.81 15.25
C SER A 114 6.41 -10.78 14.10
N GLU A 115 5.35 -11.38 13.55
CA GLU A 115 5.47 -12.32 12.43
C GLU A 115 5.83 -11.61 11.14
N SER A 116 6.49 -12.33 10.22
CA SER A 116 6.85 -11.76 8.94
C SER A 116 5.64 -11.71 8.01
N GLU A 117 5.40 -10.54 7.42
CA GLU A 117 4.41 -10.30 6.36
C GLU A 117 4.50 -11.33 5.21
N HIS A 118 5.66 -11.95 4.99
CA HIS A 118 5.88 -12.96 3.96
C HIS A 118 5.06 -14.25 4.13
N HIS A 119 4.49 -14.53 5.30
CA HIS A 119 3.65 -15.71 5.50
C HIS A 119 2.20 -15.49 5.06
N PHE A 120 1.81 -14.24 4.79
CA PHE A 120 0.39 -13.87 4.64
C PHE A 120 -0.03 -13.54 3.21
N PHE A 121 0.79 -13.91 2.22
CA PHE A 121 0.40 -13.77 0.81
C PHE A 121 -0.93 -14.46 0.52
N PRO A 122 -1.80 -13.85 -0.30
CA PRO A 122 -3.01 -14.50 -0.75
C PRO A 122 -2.69 -15.67 -1.67
N HIS A 123 -3.63 -16.61 -1.80
CA HIS A 123 -3.52 -17.66 -2.79
C HIS A 123 -3.61 -17.05 -4.20
N PRO A 124 -2.68 -17.40 -5.13
CA PRO A 124 -2.71 -16.87 -6.48
C PRO A 124 -3.82 -17.53 -7.32
N GLU A 125 -4.61 -16.72 -8.00
CA GLU A 125 -5.67 -17.16 -8.92
C GLU A 125 -5.35 -16.70 -10.35
N ALA A 126 -5.49 -17.62 -11.31
CA ALA A 126 -5.27 -17.32 -12.73
C ALA A 126 -6.18 -16.17 -13.19
N GLY A 127 -5.65 -15.27 -14.03
CA GLY A 127 -6.42 -14.14 -14.57
C GLY A 127 -6.61 -12.97 -13.60
N VAL A 128 -6.24 -13.11 -12.33
CA VAL A 128 -6.37 -12.04 -11.31
C VAL A 128 -5.08 -11.21 -11.21
N LEU A 129 -5.24 -9.89 -11.12
CA LEU A 129 -4.13 -8.97 -10.82
C LEU A 129 -4.07 -8.67 -9.32
N TYR A 130 -2.91 -8.91 -8.70
CA TYR A 130 -2.63 -8.59 -7.31
C TYR A 130 -1.76 -7.34 -7.18
N LEU A 131 -2.21 -6.38 -6.38
CA LEU A 131 -1.47 -5.17 -6.02
C LEU A 131 -0.93 -5.33 -4.61
N PHE A 132 0.40 -5.30 -4.48
CA PHE A 132 1.11 -5.49 -3.23
C PHE A 132 1.89 -4.24 -2.82
N ASP A 133 1.91 -3.92 -1.53
CA ASP A 133 2.81 -2.92 -0.98
C ASP A 133 4.30 -3.33 -1.13
N ALA A 134 5.22 -2.36 -0.98
CA ALA A 134 6.66 -2.56 -1.05
C ALA A 134 7.20 -3.55 0.01
N GLY A 135 6.51 -3.72 1.15
CA GLY A 135 6.85 -4.73 2.17
C GLY A 135 6.81 -6.18 1.63
N TYR A 136 5.94 -6.44 0.65
CA TYR A 136 5.68 -7.76 0.10
C TYR A 136 6.57 -8.13 -1.10
N VAL A 137 7.73 -7.48 -1.27
CA VAL A 137 8.67 -7.85 -2.32
C VAL A 137 9.46 -9.10 -1.90
N ASN A 138 8.97 -10.27 -2.33
CA ASN A 138 9.64 -11.57 -2.18
C ASN A 138 9.61 -12.34 -3.50
N GLN A 139 10.77 -12.58 -4.10
CA GLN A 139 10.85 -13.19 -5.44
C GLN A 139 10.32 -14.62 -5.48
N ALA A 140 10.51 -15.41 -4.42
CA ALA A 140 10.03 -16.79 -4.39
C ALA A 140 8.50 -16.85 -4.33
N GLU A 141 7.88 -15.98 -3.51
CA GLU A 141 6.42 -15.88 -3.44
C GLU A 141 5.83 -15.32 -4.74
N LEU A 142 6.39 -14.23 -5.28
CA LEU A 142 5.91 -13.63 -6.54
C LEU A 142 6.02 -14.59 -7.73
N ASN A 143 7.01 -15.50 -7.73
CA ASN A 143 7.12 -16.52 -8.77
C ASN A 143 5.95 -17.52 -8.74
N LYS A 144 5.33 -17.78 -7.57
CA LYS A 144 4.13 -18.63 -7.48
C LYS A 144 2.93 -18.02 -8.19
N PHE A 145 2.80 -16.69 -8.14
CA PHE A 145 1.76 -15.96 -8.89
C PHE A 145 1.95 -16.14 -10.40
N ALA A 146 3.18 -15.95 -10.89
CA ALA A 146 3.49 -16.17 -12.29
C ALA A 146 3.21 -17.62 -12.74
N GLN A 147 3.60 -18.61 -11.93
CA GLN A 147 3.32 -20.04 -12.20
C GLN A 147 1.83 -20.38 -12.23
N ALA A 148 1.01 -19.66 -11.47
CA ALA A 148 -0.44 -19.83 -11.43
C ALA A 148 -1.18 -19.06 -12.53
N ASN A 149 -0.47 -18.44 -13.49
CA ASN A 149 -1.04 -17.50 -14.48
C ASN A 149 -1.78 -16.31 -13.82
N ALA A 150 -1.39 -15.95 -12.60
CA ALA A 150 -1.82 -14.72 -11.94
C ALA A 150 -0.88 -13.57 -12.30
N PHE A 151 -1.39 -12.35 -12.24
CA PHE A 151 -0.61 -11.14 -12.46
C PHE A 151 -0.31 -10.46 -11.13
N TYR A 152 0.81 -9.74 -11.03
CA TYR A 152 1.12 -8.95 -9.85
C TYR A 152 1.79 -7.62 -10.20
N LEU A 153 1.55 -6.63 -9.35
CA LEU A 153 2.23 -5.34 -9.35
C LEU A 153 2.71 -5.03 -7.94
N THR A 154 3.99 -4.71 -7.82
CA THR A 154 4.59 -4.27 -6.56
C THR A 154 5.70 -3.27 -6.83
N ARG A 155 6.03 -2.47 -5.83
CA ARG A 155 7.17 -1.55 -5.90
C ARG A 155 8.46 -2.32 -5.65
N GLY A 156 9.26 -2.53 -6.70
CA GLY A 156 10.58 -3.12 -6.57
C GLY A 156 11.53 -2.35 -5.64
N ARG A 157 12.53 -3.05 -5.10
CA ARG A 157 13.59 -2.46 -4.27
C ARG A 157 14.60 -1.73 -5.16
N SER A 158 15.13 -0.60 -4.69
CA SER A 158 16.07 0.23 -5.47
C SER A 158 17.39 -0.48 -5.83
N ASN A 159 17.76 -1.53 -5.09
CA ASN A 159 18.96 -2.32 -5.33
C ASN A 159 18.75 -3.45 -6.35
N GLN A 160 17.52 -3.71 -6.80
CA GLN A 160 17.23 -4.72 -7.81
C GLN A 160 17.79 -4.31 -9.18
N ASN A 161 18.08 -5.31 -10.01
CA ASN A 161 18.54 -5.11 -11.39
C ASN A 161 17.83 -6.12 -12.32
N PRO A 162 16.50 -5.98 -12.49
CA PRO A 162 15.75 -6.92 -13.33
C PRO A 162 16.22 -6.84 -14.79
N VAL A 163 16.07 -7.94 -15.51
CA VAL A 163 16.18 -7.93 -16.98
C VAL A 163 14.90 -7.32 -17.54
N VAL A 164 15.05 -6.22 -18.27
CA VAL A 164 13.94 -5.59 -18.97
C VAL A 164 13.72 -6.33 -20.28
N LEU A 165 12.55 -6.94 -20.42
CA LEU A 165 12.18 -7.67 -21.63
C LEU A 165 11.69 -6.71 -22.72
N TYR A 166 10.88 -5.72 -22.34
CA TYR A 166 10.20 -4.83 -23.28
C TYR A 166 10.12 -3.38 -22.77
N ASP A 167 10.31 -2.41 -23.67
CA ASP A 167 10.10 -0.97 -23.44
C ASP A 167 8.84 -0.53 -24.20
N HIS A 168 7.72 -0.38 -23.48
CA HIS A 168 6.44 0.02 -24.08
C HIS A 168 6.43 1.44 -24.65
N HIS A 169 7.24 2.36 -24.10
CA HIS A 169 7.30 3.73 -24.60
C HIS A 169 7.99 3.76 -25.98
N ARG A 170 9.04 2.95 -26.16
CA ARG A 170 9.78 2.85 -27.43
C ARG A 170 9.31 1.71 -28.33
N ASN A 171 8.31 0.95 -27.89
CA ASN A 171 7.73 -0.19 -28.60
C ASN A 171 8.80 -1.18 -29.11
N ARG A 172 9.73 -1.59 -28.24
CA ARG A 172 10.84 -2.49 -28.61
C ARG A 172 11.20 -3.49 -27.52
N GLU A 173 11.68 -4.65 -27.95
CA GLU A 173 12.35 -5.60 -27.07
C GLU A 173 13.72 -5.07 -26.63
N ILE A 174 14.10 -5.38 -25.39
CA ILE A 174 15.31 -4.88 -24.77
C ILE A 174 16.25 -6.02 -24.38
N ASN A 175 15.73 -7.02 -23.65
CA ASN A 175 16.46 -8.17 -23.13
C ASN A 175 17.79 -7.81 -22.44
N LYS A 176 17.80 -6.74 -21.63
CA LYS A 176 18.99 -6.23 -20.93
C LYS A 176 18.70 -5.88 -19.47
N PRO A 177 19.69 -6.01 -18.57
CA PRO A 177 19.55 -5.55 -17.19
C PRO A 177 19.23 -4.05 -17.09
N LEU A 178 18.35 -3.66 -16.17
CA LEU A 178 17.90 -2.29 -15.97
C LEU A 178 19.06 -1.29 -15.77
N LYS A 179 20.11 -1.67 -15.04
CA LYS A 179 21.30 -0.84 -14.79
C LYS A 179 22.09 -0.51 -16.05
N GLU A 180 21.98 -1.31 -17.11
CA GLU A 180 22.61 -1.01 -18.39
C GLU A 180 21.84 0.05 -19.17
N LEU A 181 20.52 0.14 -18.96
CA LEU A 181 19.66 1.12 -19.62
C LEU A 181 19.80 2.51 -19.01
N THR A 182 19.92 2.60 -17.68
CA THR A 182 20.08 3.88 -16.96
C THR A 182 21.45 4.53 -17.18
N ARG A 183 22.48 3.74 -17.50
CA ARG A 183 23.81 4.27 -17.89
C ARG A 183 23.80 4.99 -19.24
N ILE A 184 22.84 4.69 -20.12
CA ILE A 184 22.75 5.29 -21.46
C ILE A 184 22.10 6.69 -21.41
N SER A 185 21.21 6.97 -20.46
CA SER A 185 20.50 8.26 -20.36
C SER A 185 21.34 9.43 -19.85
N HIS A 186 22.54 9.20 -19.32
CA HIS A 186 23.45 10.28 -18.87
C HIS A 186 24.47 10.75 -19.92
N LYS A 187 24.42 10.21 -21.14
CA LYS A 187 25.32 10.61 -22.24
C LYS A 187 24.70 11.57 -23.28
N GLY A 188 23.48 12.05 -23.07
CA GLY A 188 22.72 12.80 -24.08
C GLY A 188 22.17 14.17 -23.69
N ALA A 189 22.66 14.79 -22.62
CA ALA A 189 22.17 16.10 -22.18
C ALA A 189 23.34 17.04 -21.88
N PHE A 190 24.16 17.34 -22.90
CA PHE A 190 24.96 18.57 -23.03
C PHE A 190 25.51 18.61 -24.47
N THR A 191 24.75 19.24 -25.36
CA THR A 191 25.21 20.09 -26.47
C THR A 191 24.04 20.96 -26.88
#